data_AF-A0A1H4M2X2-F1
#
_entry.id   AF-A0A1H4M2X2-F1
#
_cell.length_a   1.000
_cell.length_b   1.000
_cell.length_c   1.000
_cell.angle_alpha   90.00
_cell.angle_beta   90.00
_cell.angle_gamma   90.00
#
_symmetry.space_group_name_H-M   'P 1'
#
loop_
_entity.id
_entity.type
_entity.pdbx_description
1 polymer ?
#
loop_
_entity_poly.entity_id
_entity_poly.type
_entity_poly.pdbx_seq_one_letter_code
_entity_poly.pdbx_strand_id
1 'polypeptide(L)'
;MATPTITLVTVSPQPASSGQSVTLTATVIPLGVGTPTGDVTFVVTGGPTVTGTLSGGTTSVTVPSLSVGAHAVLANYNGDANFSPSTGANVILVVQSATTTTVSSAPDPSTQGATVTFTATVTPVAPGTGVPTGTVTFIIGAPGGGAFVQPLSGGVVTLSLNTLGVGTHPVVALYNGDTGFLPSSGTDTQTVNAAA
;
A
#
# COMPACT_ATOMS: atom_id res chain seq x y z
N MET A 1 -27.59 -40.06 -7.04
CA MET A 1 -27.45 -38.90 -6.14
C MET A 1 -26.17 -38.18 -6.52
N ALA A 2 -26.13 -36.84 -6.46
CA ALA A 2 -24.91 -36.09 -6.74
C ALA A 2 -23.83 -36.39 -5.67
N THR A 3 -22.56 -36.43 -6.09
CA THR A 3 -21.40 -36.73 -5.25
C THR A 3 -21.03 -35.48 -4.42
N PRO A 4 -20.82 -35.60 -3.10
CA PRO A 4 -20.44 -34.45 -2.28
C PRO A 4 -19.06 -33.89 -2.66
N THR A 5 -18.87 -32.59 -2.43
CA THR A 5 -17.60 -31.90 -2.70
C THR A 5 -17.11 -31.13 -1.47
N ILE A 6 -15.82 -30.85 -1.43
CA ILE A 6 -15.19 -29.91 -0.49
C ILE A 6 -14.57 -28.77 -1.31
N THR A 7 -14.77 -27.52 -0.90
CA THR A 7 -14.11 -26.37 -1.52
C THR A 7 -13.02 -25.84 -0.60
N LEU A 8 -11.77 -25.87 -1.06
CA LEU A 8 -10.63 -25.23 -0.39
C LEU A 8 -10.34 -23.88 -1.05
N VAL A 9 -9.97 -22.88 -0.26
CA VAL A 9 -9.65 -21.53 -0.73
C VAL A 9 -8.26 -21.14 -0.25
N THR A 10 -7.41 -20.67 -1.16
CA THR A 10 -6.11 -20.06 -0.84
C THR A 10 -6.05 -18.61 -1.32
N VAL A 11 -5.21 -17.83 -0.66
CA VAL A 11 -5.04 -16.38 -0.87
C VAL A 11 -3.56 -16.11 -1.10
N SER A 12 -3.20 -15.36 -2.14
CA SER A 12 -1.81 -14.96 -2.40
C SER A 12 -1.72 -13.59 -3.08
N PRO A 13 -0.86 -12.66 -2.64
CA PRO A 13 0.02 -12.76 -1.48
C PRO A 13 -0.76 -12.71 -0.16
N GLN A 14 -0.17 -13.25 0.92
CA GLN A 14 -0.74 -13.24 2.27
C GLN A 14 0.38 -13.08 3.34
N PRO A 15 0.44 -11.95 4.06
CA PRO A 15 -0.38 -10.76 3.87
C PRO A 15 -0.07 -10.05 2.54
N ALA A 16 -1.04 -9.30 2.03
CA ALA A 16 -0.84 -8.34 0.94
C ALA A 16 -0.44 -6.96 1.50
N SER A 17 0.37 -6.20 0.77
CA SER A 17 0.67 -4.81 1.13
C SER A 17 -0.37 -3.87 0.51
N SER A 18 -0.60 -2.72 1.12
CA SER A 18 -1.49 -1.67 0.58
C SER A 18 -1.18 -1.37 -0.89
N GLY A 19 -2.24 -1.31 -1.70
CA GLY A 19 -2.17 -1.12 -3.16
C GLY A 19 -1.93 -2.40 -3.97
N GLN A 20 -1.60 -3.54 -3.35
CA GLN A 20 -1.49 -4.80 -4.07
C GLN A 20 -2.85 -5.46 -4.30
N SER A 21 -3.04 -6.05 -5.49
CA SER A 21 -4.11 -7.02 -5.73
C SER A 21 -3.77 -8.36 -5.11
N VAL A 22 -4.80 -9.22 -4.98
CA VAL A 22 -4.68 -10.55 -4.39
C VAL A 22 -5.34 -11.57 -5.30
N THR A 23 -4.70 -12.72 -5.49
CA THR A 23 -5.28 -13.87 -6.18
C THR A 23 -5.94 -14.79 -5.17
N LEU A 24 -7.21 -15.11 -5.42
CA LEU A 24 -7.95 -16.16 -4.75
C LEU A 24 -7.95 -17.39 -5.64
N THR A 25 -7.63 -18.55 -5.07
CA THR A 25 -7.72 -19.84 -5.77
C THR A 25 -8.68 -20.74 -5.02
N ALA A 26 -9.69 -21.26 -5.71
CA ALA A 26 -10.55 -22.31 -5.17
C ALA A 26 -10.20 -23.64 -5.82
N THR A 27 -10.11 -24.69 -5.00
CA THR A 27 -10.02 -26.08 -5.45
C THR A 27 -11.22 -26.84 -4.92
N VAL A 28 -12.04 -27.36 -5.84
CA VAL A 28 -13.22 -28.15 -5.54
C VAL A 28 -12.85 -29.63 -5.67
N ILE A 29 -12.86 -30.33 -4.54
CA ILE A 29 -12.42 -31.72 -4.43
C ILE A 29 -13.68 -32.60 -4.37
N PRO A 30 -13.91 -33.48 -5.36
CA PRO A 30 -15.00 -34.46 -5.30
C PRO A 30 -14.67 -35.58 -4.31
N LEU A 31 -15.66 -36.01 -3.53
CA LEU A 31 -15.54 -37.20 -2.68
C LEU A 31 -16.01 -38.46 -3.45
N GLY A 32 -15.47 -38.63 -4.66
CA GLY A 32 -15.83 -39.68 -5.61
C GLY A 32 -15.07 -39.55 -6.93
N VAL A 33 -15.52 -40.27 -7.95
CA VAL A 33 -14.90 -40.24 -9.29
C VAL A 33 -15.38 -39.04 -10.12
N GLY A 34 -14.51 -38.56 -11.01
CA GLY A 34 -14.78 -37.45 -11.93
C GLY A 34 -14.20 -36.13 -11.44
N THR A 35 -14.47 -35.06 -12.20
CA THR A 35 -13.93 -33.71 -11.95
C THR A 35 -15.08 -32.72 -11.89
N PRO A 36 -15.23 -31.94 -10.80
CA PRO A 36 -16.25 -30.90 -10.70
C PRO A 36 -16.12 -29.86 -11.81
N THR A 37 -17.27 -29.48 -12.38
CA THR A 37 -17.38 -28.43 -13.39
C THR A 37 -18.28 -27.29 -12.90
N GLY A 38 -18.35 -26.20 -13.65
CA GLY A 38 -19.13 -25.02 -13.28
C GLY A 38 -18.28 -23.92 -12.66
N ASP A 39 -18.90 -23.07 -11.85
CA ASP A 39 -18.26 -21.85 -11.33
C ASP A 39 -18.16 -21.85 -9.80
N VAL A 40 -17.14 -21.13 -9.31
CA VAL A 40 -17.01 -20.74 -7.90
C VAL A 40 -17.19 -19.24 -7.80
N THR A 41 -18.18 -18.80 -7.02
CA THR A 41 -18.40 -17.39 -6.69
C THR A 41 -17.71 -17.06 -5.37
N PHE A 42 -16.82 -16.08 -5.37
CA PHE A 42 -16.16 -15.54 -4.18
C PHE A 42 -16.83 -14.24 -3.77
N VAL A 43 -17.24 -14.15 -2.50
CA VAL A 43 -17.74 -12.93 -1.88
C VAL A 43 -16.70 -12.42 -0.90
N VAL A 44 -16.20 -11.20 -1.10
CA VAL A 44 -15.16 -10.58 -0.26
C VAL A 44 -15.76 -9.42 0.53
N THR A 45 -15.66 -9.44 1.86
CA THR A 45 -16.18 -8.34 2.70
C THR A 45 -15.42 -7.05 2.45
N GLY A 46 -16.12 -5.97 2.12
CA GLY A 46 -15.50 -4.68 1.77
C GLY A 46 -14.78 -4.69 0.42
N GLY A 47 -14.93 -5.75 -0.36
CA GLY A 47 -14.39 -5.91 -1.71
C GLY A 47 -15.47 -6.31 -2.72
N PRO A 48 -15.07 -6.72 -3.95
CA PRO A 48 -16.00 -7.16 -4.97
C PRO A 48 -16.46 -8.61 -4.75
N THR A 49 -17.59 -8.95 -5.37
CA THR A 49 -17.93 -10.34 -5.68
C THR A 49 -17.32 -10.69 -7.04
N VAL A 50 -16.58 -11.80 -7.10
CA VAL A 50 -15.91 -12.28 -8.32
C VAL A 50 -16.22 -13.75 -8.54
N THR A 51 -16.31 -14.17 -9.80
CA THR A 51 -16.63 -15.56 -10.17
C THR A 51 -15.53 -16.12 -11.05
N GLY A 52 -15.12 -17.36 -10.79
CA GLY A 52 -14.17 -18.10 -11.61
C GLY A 52 -14.76 -19.42 -12.09
N THR A 53 -14.57 -19.75 -13.37
CA THR A 53 -14.95 -21.04 -13.93
C THR A 53 -13.91 -22.10 -13.62
N LEU A 54 -14.35 -23.27 -13.20
CA LEU A 54 -13.49 -24.42 -12.89
C LEU A 54 -12.88 -24.99 -14.15
N SER A 55 -11.58 -25.22 -14.11
CA SER A 55 -10.83 -26.02 -15.07
C SER A 55 -10.01 -27.04 -14.29
N GLY A 56 -10.26 -28.33 -14.52
CA GLY A 56 -9.61 -29.39 -13.76
C GLY A 56 -9.93 -29.39 -12.26
N GLY A 57 -11.10 -28.87 -11.85
CA GLY A 57 -11.50 -28.76 -10.44
C GLY A 57 -10.93 -27.53 -9.70
N THR A 58 -10.21 -26.64 -10.39
CA THR A 58 -9.62 -25.44 -9.80
C THR A 58 -10.02 -24.19 -10.59
N THR A 59 -10.13 -23.05 -9.90
CA THR A 59 -10.25 -21.73 -10.54
C THR A 59 -9.45 -20.70 -9.76
N SER A 60 -8.98 -19.65 -10.43
CA SER A 60 -8.29 -18.53 -9.81
C SER A 60 -8.83 -17.21 -10.32
N VAL A 61 -9.03 -16.25 -9.42
CA VAL A 61 -9.55 -14.91 -9.72
C VAL A 61 -8.72 -13.87 -9.00
N THR A 62 -8.57 -12.69 -9.62
CA THR A 62 -7.86 -11.56 -9.01
C THR A 62 -8.86 -10.61 -8.38
N VAL A 63 -8.63 -10.30 -7.11
CA VAL A 63 -9.31 -9.26 -6.34
C VAL A 63 -8.42 -8.01 -6.39
N PRO A 64 -8.93 -6.84 -6.81
CA PRO A 64 -8.22 -5.57 -6.72
C PRO A 64 -7.76 -5.24 -5.29
N SER A 65 -6.88 -4.26 -5.15
CA SER A 65 -6.41 -3.82 -3.83
C SER A 65 -7.56 -3.41 -2.91
N LEU A 66 -7.50 -3.87 -1.66
CA LEU A 66 -8.43 -3.51 -0.60
C LEU A 66 -7.77 -2.53 0.37
N SER A 67 -8.59 -1.91 1.22
CA SER A 67 -8.10 -1.13 2.35
C SER A 67 -7.25 -1.98 3.30
N VAL A 68 -6.34 -1.37 4.06
CA VAL A 68 -5.63 -2.06 5.15
C VAL A 68 -6.64 -2.64 6.14
N GLY A 69 -6.47 -3.92 6.48
CA GLY A 69 -7.39 -4.66 7.33
C GLY A 69 -7.56 -6.11 6.92
N ALA A 70 -8.43 -6.81 7.66
CA ALA A 70 -8.82 -8.18 7.36
C ALA A 70 -10.15 -8.21 6.60
N HIS A 71 -10.19 -8.96 5.51
CA HIS A 71 -11.35 -9.11 4.63
C HIS A 71 -11.73 -10.58 4.53
N ALA A 72 -12.89 -10.96 5.03
CA ALA A 72 -13.37 -12.33 4.92
C ALA A 72 -13.70 -12.70 3.47
N VAL A 73 -13.37 -13.92 3.09
CA VAL A 73 -13.65 -14.51 1.78
C VAL A 73 -14.53 -15.74 1.97
N LEU A 74 -15.68 -15.76 1.29
CA LEU A 74 -16.53 -16.94 1.16
C LEU A 74 -16.55 -17.38 -0.31
N ALA A 75 -16.06 -18.58 -0.59
CA ALA A 75 -16.18 -19.21 -1.90
C ALA A 75 -17.36 -20.19 -1.89
N ASN A 76 -18.22 -20.07 -2.89
CA ASN A 76 -19.41 -20.88 -3.05
C ASN A 76 -19.39 -21.59 -4.41
N TYR A 77 -19.26 -22.91 -4.37
CA TYR A 77 -19.46 -23.78 -5.52
C TYR A 77 -20.92 -24.25 -5.55
N ASN A 78 -21.64 -23.94 -6.62
CA ASN A 78 -23.08 -24.24 -6.73
C ASN A 78 -23.40 -25.69 -7.12
N GLY A 79 -22.39 -26.55 -7.24
CA GLY A 79 -22.58 -27.90 -7.77
C GLY A 79 -22.76 -27.92 -9.29
N ASP A 80 -22.93 -29.13 -9.81
CA ASP A 80 -23.33 -29.39 -11.19
C ASP A 80 -24.27 -30.61 -11.24
N ALA A 81 -24.51 -31.18 -12.42
CA ALA A 81 -25.40 -32.33 -12.57
C ALA A 81 -24.93 -33.58 -11.80
N ASN A 82 -23.63 -33.70 -11.52
CA ASN A 82 -22.99 -34.87 -10.91
C ASN A 82 -22.45 -34.60 -9.51
N PHE A 83 -22.18 -33.34 -9.16
CA PHE A 83 -21.53 -32.93 -7.92
C PHE A 83 -22.39 -31.97 -7.10
N SER A 84 -22.50 -32.20 -5.79
CA SER A 84 -23.25 -31.35 -4.88
C SER A 84 -22.53 -30.01 -4.62
N PRO A 85 -23.28 -28.94 -4.28
CA PRO A 85 -22.71 -27.67 -3.85
C PRO A 85 -21.80 -27.81 -2.62
N SER A 86 -20.81 -26.93 -2.49
CA SER A 86 -20.00 -26.80 -1.28
C SER A 86 -19.47 -25.38 -1.11
N THR A 87 -19.01 -25.06 0.09
CA THR A 87 -18.43 -23.76 0.43
C THR A 87 -17.04 -23.92 1.01
N GLY A 88 -16.23 -22.87 0.85
CA GLY A 88 -14.92 -22.72 1.46
C GLY A 88 -14.74 -21.28 1.96
N ALA A 89 -13.89 -21.08 2.97
CA ALA A 89 -13.65 -19.76 3.53
C ALA A 89 -12.17 -19.49 3.74
N ASN A 90 -11.77 -18.23 3.63
CA ASN A 90 -10.44 -17.74 3.99
C ASN A 90 -10.51 -16.25 4.35
N VAL A 91 -9.38 -15.61 4.62
CA VAL A 91 -9.27 -14.17 4.91
C VAL A 91 -8.16 -13.59 4.06
N ILE A 92 -8.40 -12.45 3.42
CA ILE A 92 -7.35 -11.59 2.87
C ILE A 92 -6.89 -10.65 3.98
N LEU A 93 -5.61 -10.65 4.29
CA LEU A 93 -5.01 -9.68 5.22
C LEU A 93 -4.21 -8.65 4.44
N VAL A 94 -4.62 -7.39 4.49
CA VAL A 94 -3.88 -6.26 3.92
C VAL A 94 -3.19 -5.48 5.03
N VAL A 95 -1.89 -5.25 4.90
CA VAL A 95 -1.07 -4.46 5.84
C VAL A 95 -0.59 -3.16 5.18
N GLN A 96 -0.24 -2.18 6.00
CA GLN A 96 0.37 -0.94 5.49
C GLN A 96 1.68 -1.24 4.76
N SER A 97 1.95 -0.46 3.72
CA SER A 97 3.19 -0.53 2.95
C SER A 97 4.25 0.37 3.58
N ALA A 98 5.50 -0.08 3.60
CA ALA A 98 6.61 0.78 4.00
C ALA A 98 6.80 1.93 2.99
N THR A 99 7.40 3.04 3.43
CA THR A 99 7.74 4.18 2.57
C THR A 99 9.21 4.56 2.72
N THR A 100 9.73 5.24 1.71
CA THR A 100 11.00 5.98 1.77
C THR A 100 10.73 7.46 1.59
N THR A 101 11.37 8.29 2.42
CA THR A 101 11.33 9.75 2.29
C THR A 101 12.71 10.24 1.91
N THR A 102 12.81 10.99 0.81
CA THR A 102 14.01 11.76 0.44
C THR A 102 13.74 13.24 0.63
N VAL A 103 14.76 14.02 1.00
CA VAL A 103 14.66 15.47 1.13
C VAL A 103 15.88 16.12 0.50
N SER A 104 15.67 17.29 -0.11
CA SER A 104 16.73 18.12 -0.70
C SER A 104 16.39 19.59 -0.50
N SER A 105 17.40 20.45 -0.48
CA SER A 105 17.25 21.90 -0.44
C SER A 105 17.93 22.58 -1.62
N ALA A 106 17.35 23.68 -2.10
CA ALA A 106 17.91 24.49 -3.17
C ALA A 106 17.60 25.99 -2.98
N PRO A 107 18.55 26.90 -3.22
CA PRO A 107 19.96 26.62 -3.53
C PRO A 107 20.73 26.08 -2.31
N ASP A 108 21.69 25.18 -2.54
CA ASP A 108 22.62 24.70 -1.52
C ASP A 108 24.06 24.63 -2.08
N PRO A 109 25.01 25.45 -1.58
CA PRO A 109 24.81 26.47 -0.55
C PRO A 109 23.96 27.65 -1.05
N SER A 110 23.29 28.33 -0.13
CA SER A 110 22.58 29.61 -0.36
C SER A 110 23.36 30.79 0.21
N THR A 111 22.90 32.01 -0.06
CA THR A 111 23.39 33.23 0.60
C THR A 111 22.39 33.72 1.64
N GLN A 112 22.85 34.41 2.68
CA GLN A 112 21.98 34.97 3.70
C GLN A 112 20.83 35.79 3.09
N GLY A 113 19.60 35.53 3.55
CA GLY A 113 18.38 36.19 3.07
C GLY A 113 17.85 35.65 1.73
N ALA A 114 18.54 34.71 1.06
CA ALA A 114 18.00 34.02 -0.10
C ALA A 114 16.86 33.07 0.33
N THR A 115 15.85 32.95 -0.53
CA THR A 115 14.82 31.92 -0.37
C THR A 115 15.41 30.56 -0.70
N VAL A 116 15.37 29.64 0.26
CA VAL A 116 15.68 28.22 0.11
C VAL A 116 14.38 27.44 0.05
N THR A 117 14.23 26.61 -0.97
CA THR A 117 13.13 25.66 -1.10
C THR A 117 13.61 24.27 -0.72
N PHE A 118 12.99 23.70 0.30
CA PHE A 118 13.12 22.32 0.73
C PHE A 118 12.05 21.50 0.03
N THR A 119 12.44 20.39 -0.59
CA THR A 119 11.54 19.47 -1.27
C THR A 119 11.69 18.09 -0.65
N ALA A 120 10.60 17.53 -0.12
CA ALA A 120 10.54 16.15 0.31
C ALA A 120 9.69 15.33 -0.67
N THR A 121 10.15 14.12 -0.97
CA THR A 121 9.46 13.14 -1.81
C THR A 121 9.28 11.87 -1.01
N VAL A 122 8.05 11.39 -0.92
CA VAL A 122 7.67 10.17 -0.20
C VAL A 122 7.18 9.15 -1.21
N THR A 123 7.83 7.99 -1.26
CA THR A 123 7.51 6.92 -2.20
C THR A 123 7.22 5.62 -1.45
N PRO A 124 6.29 4.79 -1.95
CA PRO A 124 6.04 3.48 -1.37
C PRO A 124 7.18 2.51 -1.72
N VAL A 125 7.47 1.60 -0.79
CA VAL A 125 8.42 0.51 -0.98
C VAL A 125 7.68 -0.68 -1.59
N ALA A 126 8.23 -1.23 -2.68
CA ALA A 126 7.68 -2.42 -3.31
C ALA A 126 7.64 -3.59 -2.32
N PRO A 127 6.61 -4.45 -2.36
CA PRO A 127 5.57 -4.52 -3.39
C PRO A 127 4.36 -3.58 -3.17
N GLY A 128 4.40 -2.69 -2.17
CA GLY A 128 3.36 -1.67 -1.98
C GLY A 128 3.25 -0.74 -3.19
N THR A 129 2.03 -0.31 -3.51
CA THR A 129 1.75 0.62 -4.61
C THR A 129 0.80 1.72 -4.17
N GLY A 130 0.60 2.73 -5.01
CA GLY A 130 -0.21 3.91 -4.72
C GLY A 130 0.63 5.14 -4.42
N VAL A 131 0.00 6.21 -3.97
CA VAL A 131 0.64 7.49 -3.67
C VAL A 131 0.46 7.79 -2.19
N PRO A 132 1.54 7.92 -1.40
CA PRO A 132 1.45 8.34 -0.01
C PRO A 132 0.76 9.68 0.14
N THR A 133 -0.18 9.75 1.07
CA THR A 133 -0.93 10.95 1.45
C THR A 133 -0.60 11.35 2.89
N GLY A 134 -1.17 12.43 3.40
CA GLY A 134 -0.90 12.92 4.75
C GLY A 134 0.09 14.08 4.76
N THR A 135 1.00 14.11 5.74
CA THR A 135 1.87 15.26 5.97
C THR A 135 3.34 14.87 6.16
N VAL A 136 4.22 15.80 5.81
CA VAL A 136 5.63 15.77 6.19
C VAL A 136 5.90 16.91 7.16
N THR A 137 6.61 16.60 8.24
CA THR A 137 7.17 17.59 9.16
C THR A 137 8.63 17.83 8.79
N PHE A 138 8.95 19.03 8.30
CA PHE A 138 10.33 19.49 8.13
C PHE A 138 10.84 20.03 9.46
N ILE A 139 11.98 19.52 9.93
CA ILE A 139 12.72 20.01 11.10
C ILE A 139 14.05 20.54 10.59
N ILE A 140 14.25 21.85 10.70
CA ILE A 140 15.44 22.54 10.19
C ILE A 140 16.17 23.19 11.36
N GLY A 141 17.48 22.96 11.45
CA GLY A 141 18.32 23.48 12.54
C GLY A 141 18.37 25.01 12.60
N ALA A 142 18.59 25.54 13.81
CA ALA A 142 18.81 26.97 14.06
C ALA A 142 20.17 27.46 13.50
N PRO A 143 20.37 28.78 13.30
CA PRO A 143 19.42 29.89 13.49
C PRO A 143 18.42 30.07 12.33
N GLY A 144 17.18 30.45 12.66
CA GLY A 144 16.14 30.77 11.65
C GLY A 144 15.37 29.58 11.08
N GLY A 145 15.75 28.36 11.44
CA GLY A 145 15.00 27.12 11.22
C GLY A 145 13.87 26.90 12.25
N GLY A 146 13.25 25.73 12.20
CA GLY A 146 12.10 25.37 13.02
C GLY A 146 11.45 24.06 12.59
N ALA A 147 10.25 23.78 13.12
CA ALA A 147 9.43 22.65 12.72
C ALA A 147 8.22 23.13 11.92
N PHE A 148 8.04 22.58 10.71
CA PHE A 148 7.01 23.00 9.76
C PHE A 148 6.28 21.78 9.21
N VAL A 149 4.96 21.74 9.39
CA VAL A 149 4.12 20.65 8.86
C VAL A 149 3.54 21.10 7.53
N GLN A 150 3.73 20.30 6.48
CA GLN A 150 3.22 20.56 5.14
C GLN A 150 2.47 19.33 4.59
N PRO A 151 1.33 19.52 3.89
CA PRO A 151 0.59 18.42 3.29
C PRO A 151 1.28 17.89 2.03
N LEU A 152 1.25 16.57 1.84
CA LEU A 152 1.69 15.94 0.59
C LEU A 152 0.69 16.20 -0.53
N SER A 153 1.22 16.46 -1.73
CA SER A 153 0.46 16.48 -2.98
C SER A 153 1.21 15.62 -4.00
N GLY A 154 0.60 14.51 -4.41
CA GLY A 154 1.24 13.58 -5.36
C GLY A 154 2.52 12.92 -4.84
N GLY A 155 2.64 12.71 -3.51
CA GLY A 155 3.86 12.17 -2.89
C GLY A 155 5.01 13.18 -2.76
N VAL A 156 4.78 14.45 -3.10
CA VAL A 156 5.78 15.53 -3.00
C VAL A 156 5.25 16.66 -2.13
N VAL A 157 6.15 17.33 -1.42
CA VAL A 157 5.83 18.52 -0.63
C VAL A 157 7.01 19.47 -0.57
N THR A 158 6.73 20.77 -0.57
CA THR A 158 7.73 21.82 -0.55
C THR A 158 7.54 22.78 0.62
N LEU A 159 8.63 23.28 1.18
CA LEU A 159 8.68 24.35 2.16
C LEU A 159 9.69 25.39 1.69
N SER A 160 9.33 26.68 1.67
CA SER A 160 10.27 27.76 1.34
C SER A 160 10.54 28.63 2.57
N LEU A 161 11.82 28.87 2.87
CA LEU A 161 12.26 29.75 3.95
C LEU A 161 13.27 30.76 3.42
N ASN A 162 13.21 32.00 3.90
CA ASN A 162 14.21 33.05 3.66
C ASN A 162 14.79 33.59 4.97
N THR A 163 14.56 32.87 6.08
CA THR A 163 14.88 33.28 7.45
C THR A 163 16.15 32.64 8.00
N LEU A 164 16.80 31.75 7.26
CA LEU A 164 17.97 31.01 7.73
C LEU A 164 19.16 31.97 7.93
N GLY A 165 19.78 31.89 9.11
CA GLY A 165 21.01 32.61 9.38
C GLY A 165 22.22 31.96 8.72
N VAL A 166 23.39 32.59 8.77
CA VAL A 166 24.64 32.03 8.25
C VAL A 166 25.03 30.78 9.04
N GLY A 167 25.42 29.70 8.35
CA GLY A 167 25.86 28.45 8.97
C GLY A 167 25.37 27.20 8.25
N THR A 168 25.55 26.06 8.91
CA THR A 168 25.08 24.75 8.44
C THR A 168 23.82 24.35 9.21
N HIS A 169 22.77 23.99 8.48
CA HIS A 169 21.46 23.62 9.02
C HIS A 169 21.17 22.15 8.72
N PRO A 170 21.14 21.26 9.72
CA PRO A 170 20.61 19.92 9.52
C PRO A 170 19.12 20.00 9.17
N VAL A 171 18.70 19.21 8.19
CA VAL A 171 17.32 19.11 7.72
C VAL A 171 16.84 17.68 7.92
N VAL A 172 15.68 17.51 8.55
CA VAL A 172 15.00 16.22 8.67
C VAL A 172 13.59 16.39 8.11
N ALA A 173 13.20 15.55 7.18
CA ALA A 173 11.82 15.43 6.71
C ALA A 173 11.22 14.15 7.29
N LEU A 174 10.21 14.29 8.15
CA LEU A 174 9.49 13.18 8.76
C LEU A 174 8.12 13.03 8.12
N TYR A 175 7.92 11.95 7.36
CA TYR A 175 6.60 11.54 6.91
C TYR A 175 5.87 10.80 8.02
N ASN A 176 4.65 11.25 8.37
CA ASN A 176 3.90 10.76 9.52
C ASN A 176 3.07 9.49 9.24
N GLY A 177 3.14 8.94 8.02
CA GLY A 177 2.29 7.83 7.59
C GLY A 177 0.86 8.27 7.23
N ASP A 178 0.08 7.31 6.75
CA ASP A 178 -1.36 7.44 6.55
C ASP A 178 -2.08 6.08 6.78
N THR A 179 -3.30 5.93 6.29
CA THR A 179 -4.07 4.68 6.45
C THR A 179 -3.47 3.50 5.69
N GLY A 180 -2.75 3.74 4.60
CA GLY A 180 -2.16 2.73 3.72
C GLY A 180 -0.64 2.61 3.84
N PHE A 181 0.03 3.60 4.42
CA PHE A 181 1.49 3.71 4.41
C PHE A 181 2.09 4.00 5.77
N LEU A 182 3.19 3.31 6.08
CA LEU A 182 3.94 3.52 7.32
C LEU A 182 4.75 4.83 7.28
N PRO A 183 5.01 5.45 8.44
CA PRO A 183 5.92 6.59 8.57
C PRO A 183 7.33 6.30 8.03
N SER A 184 8.03 7.33 7.58
CA SER A 184 9.44 7.27 7.21
C SER A 184 10.12 8.63 7.35
N SER A 185 11.45 8.68 7.22
CA SER A 185 12.20 9.92 7.34
C SER A 185 13.33 10.01 6.32
N GLY A 186 13.65 11.24 5.91
CA GLY A 186 14.84 11.58 5.13
C GLY A 186 15.63 12.70 5.80
N THR A 187 16.92 12.79 5.48
CA THR A 187 17.81 13.84 6.01
C THR A 187 18.57 14.53 4.90
N ASP A 188 18.86 15.82 5.09
CA ASP A 188 19.68 16.66 4.21
C ASP A 188 20.44 17.69 5.06
N THR A 189 21.33 18.46 4.46
CA THR A 189 22.09 19.53 5.14
C THR A 189 22.17 20.75 4.25
N GLN A 190 21.55 21.85 4.68
CA GLN A 190 21.61 23.13 3.97
C GLN A 190 22.75 24.00 4.52
N THR A 191 23.56 24.58 3.65
CA THR A 191 24.57 25.59 4.01
C THR A 191 24.15 26.99 3.58
N VAL A 192 24.29 27.97 4.47
CA VAL A 192 24.04 29.39 4.20
C VAL A 192 25.33 30.17 4.36
N ASN A 193 25.80 30.76 3.27
CA ASN A 193 26.96 31.64 3.25
C ASN A 193 26.57 33.07 3.63
N ALA A 194 27.52 33.83 4.17
CA ALA A 194 27.34 35.27 4.37
C ALA A 194 27.07 35.99 3.04
N ALA A 195 26.33 37.09 3.09
CA ALA A 195 26.26 38.01 1.95
C ALA A 195 27.65 38.60 1.68
N ALA A 196 27.95 38.85 0.39
CA ALA A 196 29.19 39.49 -0.04
C ALA A 196 29.28 40.96 0.41
#